data_AF-A0AAE8G253-F1
#
_entry.id   AF-A0AAE8G253-F1
#
_cell.length_a   1.000
_cell.length_b   1.000
_cell.length_c   1.000
_cell.angle_alpha   90.00
_cell.angle_beta   90.00
_cell.angle_gamma   90.00
#
_symmetry.space_group_name_H-M   'P 1'
#
loop_
_entity.id
_entity.type
_entity.pdbx_description
1 polymer ?
#
loop_
_entity_poly.entity_id
_entity_poly.type
_entity_poly.pdbx_seq_one_letter_code
_entity_poly.pdbx_strand_id
1 'polypeptide(L)'
;MNKLDLQAFADELGLQFDEVASVIWGQKEGYTLYIEQADQKNQYRICCSVKNGEALPSLEECKELIKASKDLKTYQVNLYKATFYTKAGMTKGKTRAHIQQGLQDILSFLKERNFTNVCEQTGKAGQVDLYQVGGNLLLLSPEAFQEISSNLSIENQSYNHQKGSILTGTVGAFLGSLIGGIVTLVIAQLGYVAVVSGIIMGVCTIKGYELLGKKLSKVGIAISVVFMFVMMLVAHQFDYAIQLAKAESLDVFTAFTYLTNYILKGNEVHISYWTNLGLLLLFTGAGAIGTIVSVLSAQSQKYLTRKVG
;
A
#
# COMPACT_ATOMS: atom_id res chain seq x y z
N MET A 1 -5.72 19.54 1.37
CA MET A 1 -6.99 20.30 1.31
C MET A 1 -8.11 19.39 1.80
N ASN A 2 -9.14 19.89 2.48
CA ASN A 2 -10.28 19.05 2.87
C ASN A 2 -11.25 18.87 1.68
N LYS A 3 -12.32 18.08 1.83
CA LYS A 3 -13.27 17.81 0.73
C LYS A 3 -13.93 19.08 0.17
N LEU A 4 -14.36 20.01 1.03
CA LEU A 4 -14.96 21.27 0.61
C LEU A 4 -13.96 22.15 -0.16
N ASP A 5 -12.71 22.22 0.31
CA ASP A 5 -11.63 22.92 -0.38
C ASP A 5 -11.37 22.30 -1.77
N LEU A 6 -11.50 20.98 -1.93
CA LEU A 6 -11.27 20.27 -3.19
C LEU A 6 -12.44 20.45 -4.15
N GLN A 7 -13.69 20.40 -3.67
CA GLN A 7 -14.87 20.69 -4.48
C GLN A 7 -14.80 22.09 -5.08
N ALA A 8 -14.59 23.11 -4.23
CA ALA A 8 -14.48 24.49 -4.71
C ALA A 8 -13.34 24.67 -5.71
N PHE A 9 -12.22 23.95 -5.51
CA PHE A 9 -11.10 24.00 -6.44
C PHE A 9 -11.39 23.25 -7.76
N ALA A 10 -12.16 22.17 -7.74
CA ALA A 10 -12.62 21.51 -8.95
C ALA A 10 -13.48 22.46 -9.79
N ASP A 11 -14.42 23.16 -9.14
CA ASP A 11 -15.28 24.16 -9.79
C ASP A 11 -14.45 25.30 -10.41
N GLU A 12 -13.44 25.83 -9.68
CA GLU A 12 -12.48 26.83 -10.18
C GLU A 12 -11.70 26.33 -11.42
N LEU A 13 -11.38 25.04 -11.48
CA LEU A 13 -10.67 24.44 -12.61
C LEU A 13 -11.58 24.07 -13.79
N GLY A 14 -12.91 24.13 -13.61
CA GLY A 14 -13.90 23.62 -14.57
C GLY A 14 -13.91 22.09 -14.65
N LEU A 15 -13.60 21.42 -13.55
CA LEU A 15 -13.52 19.96 -13.41
C LEU A 15 -14.54 19.47 -12.38
N GLN A 16 -14.72 18.16 -12.29
CA GLN A 16 -15.61 17.51 -11.32
C GLN A 16 -14.82 17.01 -10.11
N PHE A 17 -15.50 16.82 -8.98
CA PHE A 17 -14.92 16.23 -7.77
C PHE A 17 -15.71 14.97 -7.38
N ASP A 18 -15.00 13.87 -7.17
CA ASP A 18 -15.60 12.64 -6.62
C ASP A 18 -15.25 12.54 -5.13
N GLU A 19 -16.28 12.58 -4.27
CA GLU A 19 -16.10 12.60 -2.82
C GLU A 19 -15.56 11.28 -2.25
N VAL A 20 -15.81 10.16 -2.93
CA VAL A 20 -15.49 8.81 -2.45
C VAL A 20 -14.01 8.53 -2.65
N ALA A 21 -13.49 8.77 -3.85
CA ALA A 21 -12.06 8.69 -4.18
C ALA A 21 -11.29 9.96 -3.79
N SER A 22 -11.99 11.05 -3.42
CA SER A 22 -11.39 12.35 -3.05
C SER A 22 -10.45 12.88 -4.14
N VAL A 23 -10.92 12.83 -5.39
CA VAL A 23 -10.16 13.16 -6.60
C VAL A 23 -10.89 14.22 -7.43
N ILE A 24 -10.14 15.17 -7.98
CA ILE A 24 -10.65 16.11 -8.99
C ILE A 24 -10.40 15.49 -10.36
N TRP A 25 -11.38 15.46 -11.25
CA TRP A 25 -11.25 14.79 -12.54
C TRP A 25 -12.10 15.42 -13.63
N GLY A 26 -11.79 15.13 -14.89
CA GLY A 26 -12.60 15.56 -16.03
C GLY A 26 -11.78 15.65 -17.30
N GLN A 27 -12.37 16.31 -18.30
CA GLN A 27 -11.70 16.60 -19.57
C GLN A 27 -11.37 18.08 -19.69
N LYS A 28 -10.15 18.38 -20.13
CA LYS A 28 -9.71 19.75 -20.40
C LYS A 28 -8.81 19.77 -21.63
N GLU A 29 -9.12 20.66 -22.57
CA GLU A 29 -8.41 20.78 -23.86
C GLU A 29 -8.24 19.46 -24.63
N GLY A 30 -9.22 18.55 -24.53
CA GLY A 30 -9.19 17.25 -25.22
C GLY A 30 -8.45 16.13 -24.48
N TYR A 31 -7.93 16.40 -23.28
CA TYR A 31 -7.26 15.41 -22.43
C TYR A 31 -8.12 15.04 -21.23
N THR A 32 -8.33 13.74 -21.01
CA THR A 32 -8.92 13.22 -19.77
C THR A 32 -7.84 13.16 -18.70
N LEU A 33 -8.11 13.75 -17.55
CA LEU A 33 -7.15 13.83 -16.46
C LEU A 33 -7.81 13.75 -15.08
N TYR A 34 -7.00 13.46 -14.09
CA TYR A 34 -7.40 13.55 -12.69
C TYR A 34 -6.26 14.05 -11.80
N ILE A 35 -6.62 14.59 -10.63
CA ILE A 35 -5.75 15.24 -9.68
C ILE A 35 -6.07 14.70 -8.28
N GLU A 36 -5.08 14.08 -7.66
CA GLU A 36 -5.19 13.55 -6.30
C GLU A 36 -3.98 13.92 -5.46
N GLN A 37 -4.12 13.80 -4.14
CA GLN A 37 -3.01 14.07 -3.23
C GLN A 37 -1.95 12.95 -3.36
N ALA A 38 -0.68 13.33 -3.42
CA ALA A 38 0.44 12.40 -3.37
C ALA A 38 0.73 11.97 -1.92
N ASP A 39 1.65 11.02 -1.74
CA ASP A 39 2.04 10.52 -0.41
C ASP A 39 2.58 11.63 0.51
N GLN A 40 3.23 12.65 -0.08
CA GLN A 40 3.70 13.82 0.65
C GLN A 40 2.55 14.81 0.90
N LYS A 41 2.43 15.27 2.15
CA LYS A 41 1.45 16.30 2.54
C LYS A 41 1.61 17.56 1.67
N ASN A 42 0.47 18.10 1.22
CA ASN A 42 0.39 19.30 0.36
C ASN A 42 1.03 19.17 -1.03
N GLN A 43 1.44 17.97 -1.42
CA GLN A 43 1.84 17.65 -2.78
C GLN A 43 0.69 16.94 -3.51
N TYR A 44 0.48 17.25 -4.77
CA TYR A 44 -0.53 16.62 -5.61
C TYR A 44 0.12 16.03 -6.85
N ARG A 45 -0.56 15.04 -7.44
CA ARG A 45 -0.18 14.49 -8.74
C ARG A 45 -1.31 14.71 -9.74
N ILE A 46 -0.95 15.08 -10.95
CA ILE A 46 -1.84 15.24 -12.10
C ILE A 46 -1.55 14.07 -13.03
N CYS A 47 -2.57 13.28 -13.32
CA CYS A 47 -2.46 12.06 -14.10
C CYS A 47 -3.29 12.21 -15.37
N CYS A 48 -2.68 11.88 -16.51
CA CYS A 48 -3.34 11.81 -17.81
C CYS A 48 -2.86 10.57 -18.58
N SER A 49 -3.66 10.09 -19.53
CA SER A 49 -3.30 8.95 -20.37
C SER A 49 -3.17 9.40 -21.82
N VAL A 50 -1.95 9.34 -22.34
CA VAL A 50 -1.57 9.97 -23.61
C VAL A 50 -0.59 9.12 -24.41
N LYS A 51 -0.54 9.33 -25.72
CA LYS A 51 0.51 8.80 -26.61
C LYS A 51 1.02 9.87 -27.58
N ASN A 52 2.24 9.72 -28.06
CA ASN A 52 2.82 10.58 -29.11
C ASN A 52 2.92 9.77 -30.41
N GLY A 53 1.96 9.98 -31.33
CA GLY A 53 1.80 9.11 -32.49
C GLY A 53 1.50 7.67 -32.08
N GLU A 54 2.36 6.72 -32.47
CA GLU A 54 2.29 5.31 -32.01
C GLU A 54 3.25 5.01 -30.84
N ALA A 55 4.01 6.00 -30.38
CA ALA A 55 4.95 5.82 -29.29
C ALA A 55 4.30 6.09 -27.92
N LEU A 56 4.78 5.36 -26.91
CA LEU A 56 4.52 5.69 -25.50
C LEU A 56 5.08 7.07 -25.17
N PRO A 57 4.50 7.79 -24.19
CA PRO A 57 5.06 9.05 -23.71
C PRO A 57 6.51 8.84 -23.25
N SER A 58 7.45 9.53 -23.88
CA SER A 58 8.86 9.28 -23.57
C SER A 58 9.26 9.97 -22.26
N LEU A 59 10.18 9.32 -21.52
CA LEU A 59 10.74 9.87 -20.31
C LEU A 59 11.50 11.19 -20.60
N GLU A 60 12.28 11.22 -21.68
CA GLU A 60 13.10 12.39 -22.01
C GLU A 60 12.26 13.61 -22.44
N GLU A 61 11.13 13.45 -23.14
CA GLU A 61 10.25 14.58 -23.46
C GLU A 61 9.60 15.17 -22.20
N CYS A 62 9.13 14.33 -21.27
CA CYS A 62 8.52 14.79 -20.02
C CYS A 62 9.53 15.52 -19.11
N LYS A 63 10.82 15.15 -19.20
CA LYS A 63 11.91 15.80 -18.46
C LYS A 63 12.13 17.25 -18.89
N GLU A 64 11.87 17.58 -20.17
CA GLU A 64 11.94 18.95 -20.66
C GLU A 64 10.86 19.83 -20.01
N LEU A 65 9.63 19.31 -19.88
CA LEU A 65 8.55 19.98 -19.15
C LEU A 65 8.92 20.24 -17.69
N ILE A 66 9.48 19.25 -16.98
CA ILE A 66 9.87 19.44 -15.58
C ILE A 66 10.98 20.51 -15.42
N LYS A 67 11.89 20.64 -16.40
CA LYS A 67 12.91 21.68 -16.38
C LYS A 67 12.34 23.07 -16.66
N ALA A 68 11.31 23.16 -17.50
CA ALA A 68 10.69 24.41 -17.89
C ALA A 68 9.69 24.93 -16.82
N SER A 69 8.97 24.04 -16.14
CA SER A 69 7.95 24.40 -15.16
C SER A 69 8.55 24.71 -13.79
N LYS A 70 8.14 25.84 -13.19
CA LYS A 70 8.49 26.18 -11.81
C LYS A 70 7.58 25.50 -10.79
N ASP A 71 6.50 24.86 -11.22
CA ASP A 71 5.42 24.36 -10.38
C ASP A 71 5.34 22.83 -10.35
N LEU A 72 6.05 22.15 -11.25
CA LEU A 72 6.25 20.71 -11.25
C LEU A 72 7.56 20.32 -10.56
N LYS A 73 7.57 19.17 -9.89
CA LYS A 73 8.72 18.63 -9.15
C LYS A 73 9.37 17.45 -9.87
N THR A 74 8.55 16.50 -10.30
CA THR A 74 9.00 15.27 -10.95
C THR A 74 7.85 14.69 -11.77
N TYR A 75 8.15 13.63 -12.52
CA TYR A 75 7.20 12.91 -13.33
C TYR A 75 7.46 11.41 -13.25
N GLN A 76 6.46 10.63 -13.65
CA GLN A 76 6.55 9.19 -13.82
C GLN A 76 5.73 8.82 -15.04
N VAL A 77 6.25 7.92 -15.85
CA VAL A 77 5.51 7.30 -16.95
C VAL A 77 5.35 5.83 -16.67
N ASN A 78 4.13 5.33 -16.78
CA ASN A 78 3.83 3.91 -16.77
C ASN A 78 2.93 3.58 -17.97
N LEU A 79 3.52 2.97 -19.00
CA LEU A 79 2.86 2.77 -20.30
C LEU A 79 2.29 4.09 -20.84
N TYR A 80 0.98 4.17 -21.07
CA TYR A 80 0.30 5.38 -21.58
C TYR A 80 0.01 6.42 -20.48
N LYS A 81 0.14 6.05 -19.19
CA LYS A 81 -0.12 6.96 -18.08
C LYS A 81 1.10 7.85 -17.83
N ALA A 82 0.91 9.16 -17.97
CA ALA A 82 1.84 10.16 -17.50
C ALA A 82 1.34 10.75 -16.18
N THR A 83 2.20 10.76 -15.16
CA THR A 83 1.92 11.28 -13.83
C THR A 83 2.91 12.38 -13.51
N PHE A 84 2.42 13.59 -13.29
CA PHE A 84 3.23 14.76 -12.97
C PHE A 84 2.99 15.19 -11.53
N TYR A 85 4.05 15.29 -10.74
CA TYR A 85 3.98 15.69 -9.35
C TYR A 85 4.20 17.20 -9.24
N THR A 86 3.28 17.91 -8.60
CA THR A 86 3.42 19.34 -8.33
C THR A 86 4.44 19.57 -7.21
N LYS A 87 4.94 20.80 -7.08
CA LYS A 87 5.69 21.21 -5.89
C LYS A 87 4.76 21.34 -4.69
N ALA A 88 5.26 20.96 -3.52
CA ALA A 88 4.50 21.09 -2.28
C ALA A 88 4.34 22.57 -1.92
N GLY A 89 3.09 23.00 -1.68
CA GLY A 89 2.79 24.35 -1.24
C GLY A 89 2.89 24.49 0.29
N MET A 90 3.43 25.63 0.75
CA MET A 90 3.46 25.98 2.18
C MET A 90 2.07 26.36 2.73
N THR A 91 1.18 26.86 1.86
CA THR A 91 -0.20 27.25 2.19
C THR A 91 -1.17 26.61 1.21
N LYS A 92 -2.46 26.51 1.58
CA LYS A 92 -3.51 25.99 0.68
C LYS A 92 -3.54 26.77 -0.64
N GLY A 93 -3.47 28.10 -0.59
CA GLY A 93 -3.44 28.95 -1.77
C GLY A 93 -2.22 28.70 -2.65
N LYS A 94 -1.04 28.49 -2.06
CA LYS A 94 0.17 28.16 -2.84
C LYS A 94 0.09 26.77 -3.46
N THR A 95 -0.49 25.80 -2.76
CA THR A 95 -0.77 24.46 -3.31
C THR A 95 -1.71 24.54 -4.52
N ARG A 96 -2.82 25.28 -4.41
CA ARG A 96 -3.73 25.50 -5.54
C ARG A 96 -3.04 26.17 -6.72
N ALA A 97 -2.22 27.20 -6.48
CA ALA A 97 -1.45 27.87 -7.53
C ALA A 97 -0.48 26.91 -8.24
N HIS A 98 0.25 26.06 -7.50
CA HIS A 98 1.12 25.05 -8.10
C HIS A 98 0.34 24.03 -8.95
N ILE A 99 -0.84 23.60 -8.51
CA ILE A 99 -1.69 22.68 -9.28
C ILE A 99 -2.22 23.37 -10.54
N GLN A 100 -2.73 24.58 -10.42
CA GLN A 100 -3.31 25.32 -11.54
C GLN A 100 -2.26 25.63 -12.61
N GLN A 101 -1.10 26.16 -12.22
CA GLN A 101 -0.02 26.45 -13.16
C GLN A 101 0.59 25.16 -13.71
N GLY A 102 0.83 24.15 -12.87
CA GLY A 102 1.34 22.85 -13.33
C GLY A 102 0.40 22.17 -14.32
N LEU A 103 -0.93 22.23 -14.10
CA LEU A 103 -1.92 21.74 -15.04
C LEU A 103 -1.85 22.47 -16.38
N GLN A 104 -1.74 23.80 -16.35
CA GLN A 104 -1.61 24.60 -17.57
C GLN A 104 -0.33 24.25 -18.33
N ASP A 105 0.81 24.16 -17.66
CA ASP A 105 2.09 23.80 -18.25
C ASP A 105 2.03 22.42 -18.92
N ILE A 106 1.37 21.44 -18.27
CA ILE A 106 1.15 20.10 -18.82
C ILE A 106 0.29 20.16 -20.09
N LEU A 107 -0.86 20.85 -20.04
CA LEU A 107 -1.77 20.93 -21.18
C LEU A 107 -1.12 21.61 -22.39
N SER A 108 -0.38 22.71 -22.16
CA SER A 108 0.38 23.38 -23.21
C SER A 108 1.44 22.46 -23.83
N PHE A 109 2.22 21.76 -23.00
CA PHE A 109 3.22 20.80 -23.47
C PHE A 109 2.63 19.67 -24.31
N LEU A 110 1.53 19.06 -23.83
CA LEU A 110 0.87 17.97 -24.55
C LEU A 110 0.36 18.44 -25.91
N LYS A 111 -0.24 19.62 -25.96
CA LYS A 111 -0.79 20.22 -27.18
C LYS A 111 0.29 20.60 -28.19
N GLU A 112 1.34 21.28 -27.75
CA GLU A 112 2.46 21.71 -28.60
C GLU A 112 3.18 20.52 -29.27
N ARG A 113 3.19 19.36 -28.59
CA ARG A 113 3.82 18.13 -29.08
C ARG A 113 2.85 17.15 -29.71
N ASN A 114 1.59 17.54 -29.91
CA ASN A 114 0.54 16.73 -30.55
C ASN A 114 0.29 15.38 -29.84
N PHE A 115 0.37 15.35 -28.50
CA PHE A 115 -0.04 14.18 -27.75
C PHE A 115 -1.54 13.93 -27.93
N THR A 116 -1.91 12.65 -28.04
CA THR A 116 -3.29 12.22 -28.18
C THR A 116 -3.78 11.55 -26.90
N ASN A 117 -4.99 11.91 -26.45
CA ASN A 117 -5.66 11.25 -25.33
C ASN A 117 -6.06 9.81 -25.69
N VAL A 118 -5.67 8.85 -24.85
CA VAL A 118 -5.88 7.42 -25.12
C VAL A 118 -6.24 6.63 -23.87
N CYS A 119 -6.83 5.46 -24.05
CA CYS A 119 -7.08 4.51 -22.96
C CYS A 119 -5.75 4.01 -22.37
N GLU A 120 -5.61 4.07 -21.03
CA GLU A 120 -4.41 3.68 -20.27
C GLU A 120 -4.04 2.21 -20.50
N GLN A 121 -5.03 1.35 -20.76
CA GLN A 121 -4.83 -0.08 -20.96
C GLN A 121 -4.55 -0.45 -22.42
N THR A 122 -5.25 0.17 -23.37
CA THR A 122 -5.24 -0.28 -24.77
C THR A 122 -4.48 0.63 -25.73
N GLY A 123 -4.17 1.87 -25.33
CA GLY A 123 -3.53 2.87 -26.19
C GLY A 123 -4.43 3.38 -27.32
N LYS A 124 -5.70 2.98 -27.36
CA LYS A 124 -6.67 3.43 -28.37
C LYS A 124 -7.19 4.82 -28.03
N ALA A 125 -7.22 5.69 -29.04
CA ALA A 125 -7.91 6.97 -28.95
C ALA A 125 -9.44 6.76 -28.97
N GLY A 126 -10.18 7.65 -28.32
CA GLY A 126 -11.63 7.59 -28.22
C GLY A 126 -12.14 8.16 -26.91
N GLN A 127 -13.34 7.72 -26.50
CA GLN A 127 -13.89 8.08 -25.20
C GLN A 127 -13.04 7.46 -24.09
N VAL A 128 -12.51 8.30 -23.20
CA VAL A 128 -11.76 7.91 -22.01
C VAL A 128 -12.36 8.64 -20.82
N ASP A 129 -12.75 7.87 -19.81
CA ASP A 129 -13.31 8.35 -18.55
C ASP A 129 -12.45 7.84 -17.38
N LEU A 130 -12.67 8.39 -16.18
CA LEU A 130 -12.01 7.93 -14.97
C LEU A 130 -12.79 6.77 -14.34
N TYR A 131 -12.09 5.68 -14.06
CA TYR A 131 -12.65 4.51 -13.39
C TYR A 131 -11.83 4.15 -12.15
N GLN A 132 -12.51 3.67 -11.13
CA GLN A 132 -11.89 3.04 -9.98
C GLN A 132 -11.94 1.53 -10.18
N VAL A 133 -10.77 0.90 -10.18
CA VAL A 133 -10.59 -0.56 -10.29
C VAL A 133 -9.67 -1.00 -9.17
N GLY A 134 -10.20 -1.75 -8.21
CA GLY A 134 -9.45 -2.06 -7.02
C GLY A 134 -9.25 -0.81 -6.15
N GLY A 135 -8.03 -0.68 -5.61
CA GLY A 135 -7.54 0.55 -4.99
C GLY A 135 -6.97 1.58 -5.98
N ASN A 136 -7.07 1.35 -7.30
CA ASN A 136 -6.42 2.18 -8.32
C ASN A 136 -7.41 3.02 -9.11
N LEU A 137 -6.96 4.20 -9.54
CA LEU A 137 -7.65 5.07 -10.50
C LEU A 137 -7.02 4.91 -11.88
N LEU A 138 -7.83 4.57 -12.86
CA LEU A 138 -7.42 4.27 -14.24
C LEU A 138 -8.22 5.11 -15.24
N LEU A 139 -7.54 5.60 -16.27
CA LEU A 139 -8.16 6.33 -17.38
C LEU A 139 -8.46 5.34 -18.51
N LEU A 140 -9.68 4.85 -18.60
CA LEU A 140 -10.04 3.73 -19.48
C LEU A 140 -11.11 4.13 -20.50
N SER A 141 -11.14 3.39 -21.62
CA SER A 141 -12.34 3.36 -22.46
C SER A 141 -13.43 2.50 -21.81
N PRO A 142 -14.71 2.72 -22.15
CA PRO A 142 -15.82 1.90 -21.64
C PRO A 142 -15.62 0.40 -21.86
N GLU A 143 -15.07 0.01 -23.00
CA GLU A 143 -14.82 -1.40 -23.35
C GLU A 143 -13.72 -2.00 -22.48
N ALA A 144 -12.61 -1.28 -22.30
CA ALA A 144 -11.51 -1.73 -21.45
C ALA A 144 -11.95 -1.86 -19.98
N PHE A 145 -12.77 -0.91 -19.50
CA PHE A 145 -13.36 -1.01 -18.17
C PHE A 145 -14.28 -2.23 -18.05
N GLN A 146 -15.14 -2.47 -19.03
CA GLN A 146 -16.07 -3.61 -19.01
C GLN A 146 -15.32 -4.95 -18.99
N GLU A 147 -14.24 -5.09 -19.76
CA GLU A 147 -13.41 -6.29 -19.77
C GLU A 147 -12.74 -6.52 -18.41
N ILE A 148 -12.08 -5.49 -17.85
CA ILE A 148 -11.42 -5.57 -16.55
C ILE A 148 -12.44 -5.88 -15.44
N SER A 149 -13.58 -5.20 -15.44
CA SER A 149 -14.66 -5.41 -14.46
C SER A 149 -15.25 -6.81 -14.55
N SER A 150 -15.46 -7.33 -15.78
CA SER A 150 -15.91 -8.70 -16.01
C SER A 150 -14.90 -9.71 -15.44
N ASN A 151 -13.61 -9.57 -15.77
CA ASN A 151 -12.56 -10.46 -15.29
C ASN A 151 -12.45 -10.46 -13.75
N LEU A 152 -12.51 -9.28 -13.13
CA LEU A 152 -12.51 -9.15 -11.66
C LEU A 152 -13.76 -9.76 -11.03
N SER A 153 -14.93 -9.64 -11.66
CA SER A 153 -16.17 -10.26 -11.16
C SER A 153 -16.12 -11.79 -11.24
N ILE A 154 -15.55 -12.36 -12.30
CA ILE A 154 -15.30 -13.81 -12.44
C ILE A 154 -14.31 -14.27 -11.37
N GLU A 155 -13.23 -13.52 -11.13
CA GLU A 155 -12.28 -13.83 -10.07
C GLU A 155 -12.93 -13.77 -8.67
N ASN A 156 -13.76 -12.76 -8.42
CA ASN A 156 -14.50 -12.60 -7.15
C ASN A 156 -15.47 -13.76 -6.93
N GLN A 157 -16.23 -14.14 -7.95
CA GLN A 157 -17.14 -15.29 -7.91
C GLN A 157 -16.36 -16.58 -7.64
N SER A 158 -15.23 -16.78 -8.33
CA SER A 158 -14.35 -17.93 -8.15
C SER A 158 -13.81 -17.99 -6.72
N TYR A 159 -13.33 -16.87 -6.18
CA TYR A 159 -12.85 -16.77 -4.79
C TYR A 159 -13.96 -17.04 -3.77
N ASN A 160 -15.17 -16.53 -3.99
CA ASN A 160 -16.29 -16.75 -3.09
C ASN A 160 -16.78 -18.19 -3.10
N HIS A 161 -16.71 -18.87 -4.26
CA HIS A 161 -17.10 -20.27 -4.41
C HIS A 161 -16.05 -21.26 -3.89
N GLN A 162 -14.79 -20.84 -3.72
CA GLN A 162 -13.78 -21.68 -3.09
C GLN A 162 -14.18 -22.03 -1.66
N LYS A 163 -14.28 -23.35 -1.40
CA LYS A 163 -14.38 -23.88 -0.04
C LYS A 163 -13.01 -23.72 0.63
N GLY A 164 -12.90 -22.69 1.47
CA GLY A 164 -11.71 -22.50 2.30
C GLY A 164 -11.50 -23.71 3.21
N SER A 165 -10.25 -24.08 3.43
CA SER A 165 -9.88 -25.20 4.30
C SER A 165 -9.19 -24.66 5.55
N ILE A 166 -9.85 -24.84 6.70
CA ILE A 166 -9.31 -24.41 8.01
C ILE A 166 -8.05 -25.20 8.33
N LEU A 167 -8.00 -26.50 8.00
CA LEU A 167 -6.86 -27.35 8.29
C LEU A 167 -5.60 -26.87 7.54
N THR A 168 -5.69 -26.72 6.22
CA THR A 168 -4.54 -26.27 5.42
C THR A 168 -4.21 -24.80 5.69
N GLY A 169 -5.21 -23.96 5.99
CA GLY A 169 -5.00 -22.60 6.46
C GLY A 169 -4.22 -22.55 7.78
N THR A 170 -4.56 -23.41 8.75
CA THR A 170 -3.83 -23.51 10.04
C THR A 170 -2.36 -23.87 9.82
N VAL A 171 -2.08 -24.83 8.92
CA VAL A 171 -0.71 -25.18 8.53
C VAL A 171 0.00 -23.97 7.91
N GLY A 172 -0.70 -23.23 7.06
CA GLY A 172 -0.18 -22.00 6.45
C GLY A 172 0.11 -20.90 7.46
N ALA A 173 -0.76 -20.70 8.45
CA ALA A 173 -0.54 -19.75 9.54
C ALA A 173 0.70 -20.13 10.35
N PHE A 174 0.84 -21.41 10.72
CA PHE A 174 2.00 -21.90 11.45
C PHE A 174 3.30 -21.63 10.67
N LEU A 175 3.38 -22.05 9.41
CA LEU A 175 4.57 -21.81 8.57
C LEU A 175 4.84 -20.31 8.38
N GLY A 176 3.79 -19.51 8.16
CA GLY A 176 3.90 -18.06 8.04
C GLY A 176 4.43 -17.41 9.32
N SER A 177 3.93 -17.82 10.48
CA SER A 177 4.38 -17.33 11.79
C SER A 177 5.81 -17.76 12.12
N LEU A 178 6.25 -18.93 11.65
CA LEU A 178 7.63 -19.39 11.78
C LEU A 178 8.58 -18.47 11.02
N ILE A 179 8.25 -18.17 9.75
CA ILE A 179 9.02 -17.22 8.92
C ILE A 179 9.02 -15.83 9.57
N GLY A 180 7.84 -15.34 9.99
CA GLY A 180 7.70 -14.05 10.66
C GLY A 180 8.50 -13.96 11.97
N GLY A 181 8.57 -15.05 12.73
CA GLY A 181 9.34 -15.17 13.97
C GLY A 181 10.85 -15.11 13.73
N ILE A 182 11.35 -15.81 12.71
CA ILE A 182 12.77 -15.75 12.33
C ILE A 182 13.15 -14.34 11.91
N VAL A 183 12.34 -13.67 11.07
CA VAL A 183 12.60 -12.29 10.65
C VAL A 183 12.57 -11.34 11.86
N THR A 184 11.60 -11.52 12.76
CA THR A 184 11.50 -10.73 14.00
C THR A 184 12.74 -10.89 14.88
N LEU A 185 13.24 -12.12 15.04
CA LEU A 185 14.47 -12.41 15.78
C LEU A 185 15.68 -11.68 15.20
N VAL A 186 15.84 -11.70 13.87
CA VAL A 186 16.93 -10.99 13.20
C VAL A 186 16.82 -9.47 13.45
N ILE A 187 15.61 -8.90 13.33
CA ILE A 187 15.36 -7.49 13.59
C ILE A 187 15.68 -7.11 15.05
N ALA A 188 15.31 -7.97 16.02
CA ALA A 188 15.61 -7.77 17.44
C ALA A 188 17.13 -7.75 17.71
N GLN A 189 17.88 -8.68 17.11
CA GLN A 189 19.35 -8.72 17.23
C GLN A 189 20.05 -7.50 16.61
N LEU A 190 19.39 -6.78 15.69
CA LEU A 190 19.87 -5.54 15.10
C LEU A 190 19.43 -4.28 15.89
N GLY A 191 18.65 -4.44 16.96
CA GLY A 191 18.20 -3.34 17.82
C GLY A 191 17.08 -2.47 17.25
N TYR A 192 16.32 -2.97 16.26
CA TYR A 192 15.23 -2.23 15.62
C TYR A 192 13.88 -2.33 16.38
N VAL A 193 12.93 -1.46 16.01
CA VAL A 193 11.67 -1.21 16.72
C VAL A 193 10.66 -2.35 16.60
N ALA A 194 10.09 -2.75 17.75
CA ALA A 194 9.13 -3.86 17.89
C ALA A 194 7.85 -3.77 17.04
N VAL A 195 7.39 -2.57 16.68
CA VAL A 195 6.17 -2.39 15.86
C VAL A 195 6.34 -2.95 14.45
N VAL A 196 7.52 -2.78 13.85
CA VAL A 196 7.81 -3.30 12.50
C VAL A 196 7.77 -4.84 12.49
N SER A 197 8.34 -5.45 13.53
CA SER A 197 8.30 -6.90 13.73
C SER A 197 6.86 -7.44 13.84
N GLY A 198 6.00 -6.74 14.59
CA GLY A 198 4.58 -7.10 14.71
C GLY A 198 3.84 -7.08 13.37
N ILE A 199 4.13 -6.11 12.49
CA ILE A 199 3.54 -6.04 11.15
C ILE A 199 4.03 -7.18 10.27
N ILE A 200 5.34 -7.45 10.23
CA ILE A 200 5.92 -8.54 9.43
C ILE A 200 5.34 -9.89 9.87
N MET A 201 5.35 -10.15 11.18
CA MET A 201 4.73 -11.34 11.78
C MET A 201 3.25 -11.45 11.38
N GLY A 202 2.53 -10.33 11.47
CA GLY A 202 1.14 -10.22 11.06
C GLY A 202 0.90 -10.66 9.62
N VAL A 203 1.66 -10.06 8.69
CA VAL A 203 1.50 -10.27 7.24
C VAL A 203 1.86 -11.71 6.89
N CYS A 204 3.01 -12.22 7.35
CA CYS A 204 3.45 -13.58 7.04
C CYS A 204 2.45 -14.62 7.55
N THR A 205 1.92 -14.46 8.77
CA THR A 205 0.98 -15.43 9.36
C THR A 205 -0.37 -15.41 8.64
N ILE A 206 -0.97 -14.23 8.44
CA ILE A 206 -2.29 -14.11 7.79
C ILE A 206 -2.22 -14.53 6.33
N LYS A 207 -1.20 -14.09 5.59
CA LYS A 207 -1.03 -14.47 4.19
C LYS A 207 -0.65 -15.93 4.03
N GLY A 208 0.11 -16.50 4.97
CA GLY A 208 0.35 -17.94 5.04
C GLY A 208 -0.96 -18.72 5.17
N TYR A 209 -1.84 -18.30 6.08
CA TYR A 209 -3.18 -18.89 6.22
C TYR A 209 -3.98 -18.78 4.93
N GLU A 210 -4.07 -17.58 4.35
CA GLU A 210 -4.85 -17.33 3.13
C GLU A 210 -4.33 -18.15 1.95
N LEU A 211 -3.01 -18.29 1.80
CA LEU A 211 -2.37 -19.01 0.70
C LEU A 211 -2.72 -20.51 0.71
N LEU A 212 -2.56 -21.19 1.85
CA LEU A 212 -2.85 -22.63 1.94
C LEU A 212 -4.32 -22.94 2.24
N GLY A 213 -5.00 -22.04 2.95
CA GLY A 213 -6.43 -22.14 3.26
C GLY A 213 -7.33 -21.69 2.12
N LYS A 214 -6.77 -21.08 1.07
CA LYS A 214 -7.43 -20.50 -0.12
C LYS A 214 -8.36 -19.32 0.14
N LYS A 215 -8.89 -19.19 1.36
CA LYS A 215 -9.82 -18.14 1.76
C LYS A 215 -9.56 -17.71 3.18
N LEU A 216 -9.43 -16.41 3.41
CA LEU A 216 -9.35 -15.85 4.75
C LEU A 216 -10.74 -15.80 5.38
N SER A 217 -10.91 -16.43 6.55
CA SER A 217 -12.15 -16.43 7.32
C SER A 217 -11.95 -15.78 8.69
N LYS A 218 -13.03 -15.42 9.37
CA LYS A 218 -12.95 -14.89 10.76
C LYS A 218 -12.25 -15.87 11.70
N VAL A 219 -12.50 -17.17 11.52
CA VAL A 219 -11.81 -18.25 12.27
C VAL A 219 -10.32 -18.27 11.91
N GLY A 220 -9.98 -18.13 10.63
CA GLY A 220 -8.59 -18.06 10.18
C GLY A 220 -7.81 -16.87 10.74
N ILE A 221 -8.47 -15.71 10.85
CA ILE A 221 -7.90 -14.53 11.53
C ILE A 221 -7.63 -14.83 13.00
N ALA A 222 -8.58 -15.42 13.72
CA ALA A 222 -8.40 -15.79 15.12
C ALA A 222 -7.24 -16.79 15.32
N ILE A 223 -7.17 -17.83 14.49
CA ILE A 223 -6.06 -18.80 14.49
C ILE A 223 -4.72 -18.11 14.23
N SER A 224 -4.68 -17.22 13.24
CA SER A 224 -3.47 -16.47 12.89
C SER A 224 -3.01 -15.60 14.07
N VAL A 225 -3.91 -14.90 14.75
CA VAL A 225 -3.58 -14.08 15.92
C VAL A 225 -2.98 -14.94 17.05
N VAL A 226 -3.53 -16.13 17.31
CA VAL A 226 -2.96 -17.05 18.30
C VAL A 226 -1.53 -17.44 17.93
N PHE A 227 -1.29 -17.82 16.66
CA PHE A 227 0.07 -18.16 16.21
C PHE A 227 1.04 -16.98 16.29
N MET A 228 0.61 -15.76 15.98
CA MET A 228 1.46 -14.57 16.13
C MET A 228 1.94 -14.41 17.56
N PHE A 229 1.05 -14.51 18.54
CA PHE A 229 1.42 -14.38 19.96
C PHE A 229 2.30 -15.53 20.43
N VAL A 230 1.94 -16.77 20.12
CA VAL A 230 2.75 -17.94 20.49
C VAL A 230 4.16 -17.85 19.90
N MET A 231 4.28 -17.54 18.61
CA MET A 231 5.60 -17.39 17.97
C MET A 231 6.37 -16.19 18.51
N MET A 232 5.70 -15.13 18.94
CA MET A 232 6.37 -14.00 19.58
C MET A 232 6.95 -14.37 20.95
N LEU A 233 6.26 -15.21 21.75
CA LEU A 233 6.82 -15.76 22.98
C LEU A 233 8.07 -16.60 22.70
N VAL A 234 8.02 -17.44 21.67
CA VAL A 234 9.15 -18.27 21.24
C VAL A 234 10.32 -17.40 20.78
N ALA A 235 10.06 -16.40 19.94
CA ALA A 235 11.07 -15.44 19.49
C ALA A 235 11.71 -14.70 20.67
N HIS A 236 10.91 -14.21 21.63
CA HIS A 236 11.45 -13.55 22.81
C HIS A 236 12.36 -14.46 23.64
N GLN A 237 11.95 -15.72 23.84
CA GLN A 237 12.77 -16.70 24.55
C GLN A 237 14.10 -16.96 23.82
N PHE A 238 14.07 -17.11 22.49
CA PHE A 238 15.30 -17.29 21.71
C PHE A 238 16.20 -16.06 21.72
N ASP A 239 15.64 -14.85 21.69
CA ASP A 239 16.42 -13.61 21.75
C ASP A 239 17.24 -13.52 23.03
N TYR A 240 16.61 -13.75 24.19
CA TYR A 240 17.31 -13.79 25.47
C TYR A 240 18.26 -14.98 25.59
N ALA A 241 17.94 -16.13 25.00
CA ALA A 241 18.84 -17.27 24.99
C ALA A 241 20.12 -16.97 24.20
N ILE A 242 20.02 -16.25 23.08
CA ILE A 242 21.17 -15.79 22.30
C ILE A 242 22.01 -14.79 23.12
N GLN A 243 21.37 -13.86 23.83
CA GLN A 243 22.08 -12.92 24.70
C GLN A 243 22.83 -13.62 25.84
N LEU A 244 22.17 -14.58 26.50
CA LEU A 244 22.79 -15.39 27.56
C LEU A 244 23.93 -16.27 27.03
N ALA A 245 23.73 -16.92 25.88
CA ALA A 245 24.75 -17.72 25.21
C ALA A 245 26.02 -16.90 24.91
N LYS A 246 25.84 -15.66 24.45
CA LYS A 246 26.95 -14.71 24.21
C LYS A 246 27.65 -14.30 25.50
N ALA A 247 26.91 -14.05 26.58
CA ALA A 247 27.46 -13.60 27.86
C ALA A 247 28.25 -14.71 28.57
N GLU A 248 27.73 -15.94 28.56
CA GLU A 248 28.29 -17.09 29.29
C GLU A 248 29.15 -18.00 28.40
N SER A 249 29.35 -17.64 27.12
CA SER A 249 30.05 -18.46 26.12
C SER A 249 29.49 -19.89 25.99
N LEU A 250 28.16 -20.01 26.07
CA LEU A 250 27.41 -21.27 25.91
C LEU A 250 26.86 -21.39 24.49
N ASP A 251 26.45 -22.59 24.09
CA ASP A 251 25.60 -22.73 22.90
C ASP A 251 24.17 -22.26 23.18
N VAL A 252 23.48 -21.82 22.12
CA VAL A 252 22.15 -21.21 22.23
C VAL A 252 21.10 -22.17 22.77
N PHE A 253 21.17 -23.47 22.46
CA PHE A 253 20.18 -24.44 22.93
C PHE A 253 20.36 -24.74 24.42
N THR A 254 21.60 -24.89 24.86
CA THR A 254 21.93 -25.02 26.29
C THR A 254 21.46 -23.77 27.05
N ALA A 255 21.81 -22.57 26.57
CA ALA A 255 21.34 -21.32 27.16
C ALA A 255 19.80 -21.26 27.21
N PHE A 256 19.10 -21.67 26.15
CA PHE A 256 17.63 -21.72 26.09
C PHE A 256 17.02 -22.63 27.16
N THR A 257 17.60 -23.80 27.40
CA THR A 257 17.09 -24.74 28.44
C THR A 257 17.26 -24.19 29.86
N TYR A 258 18.34 -23.45 30.12
CA TYR A 258 18.60 -22.85 31.43
C TYR A 258 17.90 -21.50 31.62
N LEU A 259 17.55 -20.82 30.53
CA LEU A 259 17.05 -19.44 30.54
C LEU A 259 15.86 -19.25 31.48
N THR A 260 14.89 -20.17 31.48
CA THR A 260 13.71 -20.09 32.36
C THR A 260 14.13 -20.09 33.84
N ASN A 261 15.03 -20.99 34.24
CA ASN A 261 15.54 -21.03 35.60
C ASN A 261 16.42 -19.82 35.94
N TYR A 262 17.17 -19.31 34.95
CA TYR A 262 17.99 -18.12 35.09
C TYR A 262 17.13 -16.89 35.39
N ILE A 263 16.07 -16.66 34.61
CA ILE A 263 15.13 -15.56 34.80
C ILE A 263 14.42 -15.69 36.14
N LEU A 264 13.80 -16.84 36.43
CA LEU A 264 12.95 -17.05 37.63
C LEU A 264 13.69 -16.89 38.97
N LYS A 265 15.03 -16.94 38.98
CA LYS A 265 15.84 -16.67 40.18
C LYS A 265 15.87 -15.20 40.60
N GLY A 266 15.22 -14.30 39.86
CA GLY A 266 15.10 -12.89 40.24
C GLY A 266 16.41 -12.11 40.10
N ASN A 267 17.27 -12.53 39.17
CA ASN A 267 18.51 -11.81 38.84
C ASN A 267 18.21 -10.44 38.19
N GLU A 268 19.26 -9.67 37.91
CA GLU A 268 19.14 -8.33 37.32
C GLU A 268 18.36 -8.31 35.99
N VAL A 269 18.35 -9.43 35.27
CA VAL A 269 17.68 -9.60 33.97
C VAL A 269 16.18 -9.92 34.11
N HIS A 270 15.71 -10.32 35.30
CA HIS A 270 14.31 -10.73 35.52
C HIS A 270 13.33 -9.60 35.18
N ILE A 271 13.55 -8.39 35.69
CA ILE A 271 12.63 -7.27 35.44
C ILE A 271 12.64 -6.91 33.95
N SER A 272 13.82 -6.77 33.34
CA SER A 272 13.94 -6.43 31.91
C SER A 272 13.27 -7.47 31.01
N TYR A 273 13.37 -8.75 31.36
CA TYR A 273 12.72 -9.83 30.61
C TYR A 273 11.21 -9.64 30.54
N TRP A 274 10.55 -9.49 31.69
CA TRP A 274 9.10 -9.36 31.72
C TRP A 274 8.60 -8.02 31.19
N THR A 275 9.34 -6.93 31.39
CA THR A 275 8.98 -5.62 30.81
C THR A 275 9.08 -5.65 29.29
N ASN A 276 10.16 -6.23 28.74
CA ASN A 276 10.35 -6.33 27.30
C ASN A 276 9.34 -7.30 26.68
N LEU A 277 9.01 -8.38 27.38
CA LEU A 277 7.93 -9.29 26.96
C LEU A 277 6.58 -8.56 26.89
N GLY A 278 6.21 -7.83 27.94
CA GLY A 278 4.96 -7.09 27.97
C GLY A 278 4.88 -6.05 26.84
N LEU A 279 5.97 -5.31 26.62
CA LEU A 279 6.07 -4.33 25.55
C LEU A 279 6.01 -4.98 24.15
N LEU A 280 6.67 -6.12 23.98
CA LEU A 280 6.66 -6.90 22.75
C LEU A 280 5.25 -7.40 22.42
N LEU A 281 4.53 -7.95 23.40
CA LEU A 281 3.14 -8.39 23.22
C LEU A 281 2.22 -7.21 22.89
N LEU A 282 2.40 -6.05 23.55
CA LEU A 282 1.63 -4.84 23.27
C LEU A 282 1.84 -4.37 21.81
N PHE A 283 3.09 -4.28 21.36
CA PHE A 283 3.38 -3.85 19.99
C PHE A 283 3.00 -4.90 18.94
N THR A 284 3.09 -6.18 19.27
CA THR A 284 2.57 -7.27 18.43
C THR A 284 1.08 -7.14 18.26
N GLY A 285 0.33 -6.87 19.33
CA GLY A 285 -1.11 -6.61 19.27
C GLY A 285 -1.46 -5.42 18.37
N ALA A 286 -0.75 -4.30 18.53
CA ALA A 286 -0.93 -3.12 17.68
C ALA A 286 -0.63 -3.42 16.19
N GLY A 287 0.49 -4.11 15.92
CA GLY A 287 0.87 -4.54 14.57
C GLY A 287 -0.11 -5.52 13.95
N ALA A 288 -0.64 -6.47 14.74
CA ALA A 288 -1.65 -7.43 14.32
C ALA A 288 -2.96 -6.72 13.93
N ILE A 289 -3.44 -5.77 14.74
CA ILE A 289 -4.63 -4.96 14.42
C ILE A 289 -4.41 -4.19 13.11
N GLY A 290 -3.28 -3.48 12.99
CA GLY A 290 -2.95 -2.74 11.77
C GLY A 290 -2.91 -3.63 10.53
N THR A 291 -2.34 -4.82 10.66
CA THR A 291 -2.26 -5.80 9.57
C THR A 291 -3.63 -6.36 9.20
N ILE A 292 -4.45 -6.73 10.17
CA ILE A 292 -5.81 -7.25 9.93
C ILE A 292 -6.63 -6.20 9.19
N VAL A 293 -6.59 -4.95 9.66
CA VAL A 293 -7.29 -3.83 9.00
C VAL A 293 -6.78 -3.65 7.57
N SER A 294 -5.47 -3.67 7.36
CA SER A 294 -4.87 -3.55 6.03
C SER A 294 -5.30 -4.68 5.08
N VAL A 295 -5.25 -5.93 5.53
CA VAL A 295 -5.61 -7.10 4.72
C VAL A 295 -7.11 -7.10 4.39
N LEU A 296 -7.97 -6.81 5.38
CA LEU A 296 -9.42 -6.71 5.16
C LEU A 296 -9.77 -5.55 4.23
N SER A 297 -9.12 -4.40 4.39
CA SER A 297 -9.28 -3.26 3.49
C SER A 297 -8.86 -3.63 2.07
N ALA A 298 -7.67 -4.21 1.89
CA ALA A 298 -7.19 -4.65 0.58
C ALA A 298 -8.14 -5.66 -0.08
N GLN A 299 -8.68 -6.61 0.69
CA GLN A 299 -9.65 -7.59 0.18
C GLN A 299 -10.98 -6.94 -0.22
N SER A 300 -11.47 -5.97 0.57
CA SER A 300 -12.70 -5.24 0.23
C SER A 300 -12.54 -4.37 -1.02
N GLN A 301 -11.36 -3.76 -1.20
CA GLN A 301 -11.07 -2.91 -2.33
C GLN A 301 -10.78 -3.70 -3.60
N LYS A 302 -10.15 -4.89 -3.51
CA LYS A 302 -9.65 -5.68 -4.66
C LYS A 302 -10.66 -5.83 -5.80
N TYR A 303 -11.94 -6.00 -5.48
CA TYR A 303 -13.00 -6.25 -6.46
C TYR A 303 -13.94 -5.06 -6.67
N LEU A 304 -13.63 -3.90 -6.08
CA LEU A 304 -14.40 -2.68 -6.32
C LEU A 304 -14.14 -2.20 -7.74
N THR A 305 -15.20 -2.11 -8.54
CA THR A 305 -15.16 -1.47 -9.85
C THR A 305 -16.29 -0.46 -9.95
N ARG A 306 -15.98 0.78 -10.34
CA ARG A 306 -16.99 1.80 -10.62
C ARG A 306 -16.46 2.85 -11.59
N LYS A 307 -17.37 3.50 -12.31
CA LYS A 307 -17.09 4.78 -12.95
C LYS A 307 -16.96 5.84 -11.85
N VAL A 308 -15.98 6.73 -11.99
CA VAL A 308 -15.85 7.92 -11.14
C VAL A 308 -16.68 9.00 -11.81
N GLY A 309 -17.63 9.59 -11.08
CA GLY A 309 -18.71 10.40 -11.65
C GLY A 309 -20.08 9.75 -11.52
#